data_AF-F6F2V7-F1
#
_entry.id   AF-F6F2V7-F1
#
_cell.length_a   1.000
_cell.length_b   1.000
_cell.length_c   1.000
_cell.angle_alpha   90.00
_cell.angle_beta   90.00
_cell.angle_gamma   90.00
#
_symmetry.space_group_name_H-M   'P 1'
#
loop_
_entity.id
_entity.type
_entity.pdbx_description
1 polymer ?
#
loop_
_entity_poly.entity_id
_entity_poly.type
_entity_poly.pdbx_seq_one_letter_code
_entity_poly.pdbx_strand_id
1 'polypeptide(L)'
;MTISNIDNLTWDDALSAVNAAYAAAADIGASHPPGSVREKEFTAAAVGIAHAIERLIVVPAPDFASVRTKLDLLAQEFDGGDGEQLQMIAQDLHRLADIGGDAFDADAWLRDFEAVGGGFIVKPEGVEICVMLAGYPPSANWEAKRLLDEIERDEARRSVVVALIKARNPALRQEGEGA
;
A
#
# COMPACT_ATOMS: atom_id res chain seq x y z
N MET A 1 -23.51 -8.53 -14.29
CA MET A 1 -23.28 -7.41 -15.22
C MET A 1 -21.78 -7.39 -15.47
N THR A 2 -21.33 -7.71 -16.68
CA THR A 2 -19.92 -7.98 -16.96
C THR A 2 -19.17 -6.65 -17.06
N ILE A 3 -18.30 -6.38 -16.09
CA ILE A 3 -17.41 -5.23 -16.08
C ILE A 3 -16.28 -5.53 -17.09
N SER A 4 -16.56 -5.37 -18.39
CA SER A 4 -15.65 -5.82 -19.46
C SER A 4 -14.87 -4.68 -20.12
N ASN A 5 -14.63 -3.55 -19.43
CA ASN A 5 -13.88 -2.43 -20.03
C ASN A 5 -13.19 -1.51 -19.00
N ILE A 6 -12.74 -2.04 -17.85
CA ILE A 6 -11.96 -1.24 -16.88
C ILE A 6 -10.51 -1.03 -17.33
N ASP A 7 -9.98 -1.90 -18.20
CA ASP A 7 -8.54 -1.98 -18.49
C ASP A 7 -7.91 -0.71 -19.11
N ASN A 8 -8.72 0.27 -19.55
CA ASN A 8 -8.23 1.54 -20.12
C ASN A 8 -8.77 2.78 -19.41
N LEU A 9 -9.41 2.64 -18.24
CA LEU A 9 -9.96 3.80 -17.53
C LEU A 9 -8.83 4.56 -16.81
N THR A 10 -8.59 5.81 -17.21
CA THR A 10 -7.61 6.67 -16.53
C THR A 10 -8.17 7.28 -15.25
N TRP A 11 -7.30 7.78 -14.39
CA TRP A 11 -7.68 8.53 -13.19
C TRP A 11 -8.60 9.70 -13.53
N ASP A 12 -8.22 10.50 -14.54
CA ASP A 12 -8.95 11.70 -14.94
C ASP A 12 -10.33 11.37 -15.50
N ASP A 13 -10.45 10.30 -16.29
CA ASP A 13 -11.73 9.82 -16.80
C ASP A 13 -12.67 9.38 -15.66
N ALA A 14 -12.13 8.62 -14.70
CA ALA A 14 -12.89 8.15 -13.55
C ALA A 14 -13.34 9.30 -12.65
N LEU A 15 -12.44 10.25 -12.36
CA LEU A 15 -12.76 11.43 -11.54
C LEU A 15 -13.77 12.34 -12.25
N SER A 16 -13.64 12.52 -13.56
CA SER A 16 -14.61 13.25 -14.36
C SER A 16 -16.00 12.60 -14.31
N ALA A 17 -16.08 11.27 -14.28
CA ALA A 17 -17.35 10.55 -14.15
C ALA A 17 -18.01 10.79 -12.78
N VAL A 18 -17.23 10.81 -11.69
CA VAL A 18 -17.72 11.16 -10.35
C VAL A 18 -18.27 12.58 -10.33
N ASN A 19 -17.51 13.55 -10.84
CA ASN A 19 -17.93 14.94 -10.91
C ASN A 19 -19.23 15.13 -11.73
N ALA A 20 -19.35 14.42 -12.85
CA ALA A 20 -20.56 14.45 -13.67
C ALA A 20 -21.78 13.87 -12.95
N ALA A 21 -21.60 12.79 -12.17
CA ALA A 21 -22.69 12.19 -11.38
C ALA A 21 -23.20 13.14 -10.29
N TYR A 22 -22.30 13.81 -9.56
CA TYR A 22 -22.68 14.84 -8.58
C TYR A 22 -23.39 16.02 -9.23
N ALA A 23 -22.90 16.51 -10.39
CA ALA A 23 -23.54 17.60 -11.11
C ALA A 23 -24.97 17.25 -11.54
N ALA A 24 -25.19 16.03 -12.04
CA ALA A 24 -26.52 15.54 -12.41
C ALA A 24 -27.46 15.44 -11.19
N ALA A 25 -26.96 14.95 -10.05
CA ALA A 25 -27.75 14.89 -8.83
C ALA A 25 -28.14 16.29 -8.31
N ALA A 26 -27.23 17.26 -8.41
CA ALA A 26 -27.48 18.65 -8.03
C ALA A 26 -28.56 19.30 -8.92
N ASP A 27 -28.55 19.05 -10.23
CA ASP A 27 -29.54 19.56 -11.18
C ASP A 27 -30.96 19.03 -10.90
N ILE A 28 -31.06 17.74 -10.52
CA ILE A 28 -32.33 17.13 -10.08
C ILE A 28 -32.85 17.84 -8.83
N GLY A 29 -31.99 18.12 -7.85
CA GLY A 29 -32.33 18.82 -6.63
C GLY A 29 -32.76 20.28 -6.84
N ALA A 30 -32.13 20.98 -7.79
CA ALA A 30 -32.47 22.36 -8.12
C ALA A 30 -33.80 22.48 -8.89
N SER A 31 -34.12 21.49 -9.72
CA SER A 31 -35.28 21.50 -10.61
C SER A 31 -36.61 21.11 -9.94
N HIS A 32 -36.57 20.59 -8.71
CA HIS A 32 -37.77 20.08 -8.02
C HIS A 32 -37.99 20.77 -6.67
N PRO A 33 -39.18 21.35 -6.41
CA PRO A 33 -39.48 21.93 -5.12
C PRO A 33 -39.49 20.86 -4.00
N PRO A 34 -39.19 21.25 -2.75
CA PRO A 34 -39.26 20.34 -1.59
C PRO A 34 -40.64 19.68 -1.52
N GLY A 35 -40.68 18.35 -1.56
CA GLY A 35 -41.92 17.56 -1.45
C GLY A 35 -42.55 17.08 -2.77
N SER A 36 -42.05 17.50 -3.94
CA SER A 36 -42.46 16.92 -5.24
C SER A 36 -41.45 15.91 -5.78
N VAL A 37 -40.50 15.51 -4.94
CA VAL A 37 -39.36 14.66 -5.33
C VAL A 37 -39.87 13.30 -5.79
N ARG A 38 -39.60 12.98 -7.05
CA ARG A 38 -39.74 11.61 -7.55
C ARG A 38 -38.62 10.79 -6.93
N GLU A 39 -38.92 10.12 -5.82
CA GLU A 39 -38.02 9.24 -5.06
C GLU A 39 -37.11 8.40 -5.98
N LYS A 40 -37.68 7.87 -7.08
CA LYS A 40 -36.97 7.11 -8.11
C LYS A 40 -35.80 7.86 -8.77
N GLU A 41 -35.94 9.15 -9.06
CA GLU A 41 -34.90 9.96 -9.71
C GLU A 41 -33.74 10.23 -8.76
N PHE A 42 -34.03 10.47 -7.47
CA PHE A 42 -33.00 10.58 -6.43
C PHE A 42 -32.29 9.26 -6.15
N THR A 43 -33.03 8.15 -6.08
CA THR A 43 -32.42 6.82 -5.96
C THR A 43 -31.51 6.52 -7.15
N ALA A 44 -31.94 6.84 -8.37
CA ALA A 44 -31.13 6.64 -9.57
C ALA A 44 -29.86 7.50 -9.55
N ALA A 45 -29.96 8.76 -9.11
CA ALA A 45 -28.80 9.65 -8.97
C ALA A 45 -27.81 9.15 -7.92
N ALA A 46 -28.31 8.70 -6.75
CA ALA A 46 -27.48 8.14 -5.68
C ALA A 46 -26.74 6.87 -6.14
N VAL A 47 -27.42 5.96 -6.84
CA VAL A 47 -26.79 4.76 -7.44
C VAL A 47 -25.75 5.15 -8.50
N GLY A 48 -26.02 6.19 -9.30
CA GLY A 48 -25.07 6.71 -10.28
C GLY A 48 -23.78 7.24 -9.65
N ILE A 49 -23.90 7.95 -8.51
CA ILE A 49 -22.76 8.44 -7.73
C ILE A 49 -21.96 7.25 -7.16
N ALA A 50 -22.63 6.31 -6.48
CA ALA A 50 -21.98 5.14 -5.88
C ALA A 50 -21.17 4.34 -6.92
N HIS A 51 -21.77 4.03 -8.08
CA HIS A 51 -21.05 3.34 -9.15
C HIS A 51 -19.87 4.13 -9.71
N ALA A 52 -19.95 5.47 -9.76
CA ALA A 52 -18.84 6.30 -10.22
C ALA A 52 -17.69 6.28 -9.20
N ILE A 53 -18.00 6.33 -7.90
CA ILE A 53 -17.03 6.25 -6.80
C ILE A 53 -16.36 4.88 -6.78
N GLU A 54 -17.12 3.78 -6.84
CA GLU A 54 -16.58 2.41 -6.94
C GLU A 54 -15.58 2.29 -8.10
N ARG A 55 -15.92 2.85 -9.26
CA ARG A 55 -15.03 2.87 -10.44
C ARG A 55 -13.77 3.71 -10.23
N LEU A 56 -13.85 4.82 -9.50
CA LEU A 56 -12.67 5.61 -9.17
C LEU A 56 -11.77 4.88 -8.17
N ILE A 57 -12.35 4.18 -7.21
CA ILE A 57 -11.60 3.46 -6.16
C ILE A 57 -10.72 2.35 -6.76
N VAL A 58 -11.20 1.65 -7.79
CA VAL A 58 -10.41 0.59 -8.46
C VAL A 58 -9.31 1.11 -9.38
N VAL A 59 -9.35 2.38 -9.80
CA VAL A 59 -8.29 2.98 -10.63
C VAL A 59 -7.14 3.43 -9.74
N PRO A 60 -5.89 3.00 -9.96
CA PRO A 60 -4.75 3.39 -9.12
C PRO A 60 -4.58 4.91 -9.02
N ALA A 61 -4.42 5.42 -7.80
CA ALA A 61 -4.25 6.86 -7.55
C ALA A 61 -2.86 7.35 -8.02
N PRO A 62 -2.73 8.38 -8.87
CA PRO A 62 -1.43 8.82 -9.37
C PRO A 62 -0.50 9.38 -8.27
N ASP A 63 -1.06 9.93 -7.20
CA ASP A 63 -0.32 10.52 -6.07
C ASP A 63 -1.10 10.47 -4.74
N PHE A 64 -0.47 10.97 -3.66
CA PHE A 64 -1.11 11.03 -2.33
C PHE A 64 -2.30 11.97 -2.25
N ALA A 65 -2.37 13.01 -3.10
CA ALA A 65 -3.53 13.91 -3.13
C ALA A 65 -4.75 13.18 -3.71
N SER A 66 -4.55 12.37 -4.75
CA SER A 66 -5.57 11.48 -5.31
C SER A 66 -6.04 10.41 -4.33
N VAL A 67 -5.14 9.83 -3.52
CA VAL A 67 -5.54 8.93 -2.42
C VAL A 67 -6.44 9.64 -1.42
N ARG A 68 -6.06 10.86 -1.01
CA ARG A 68 -6.88 11.67 -0.13
C ARG A 68 -8.27 11.92 -0.74
N THR A 69 -8.35 12.18 -2.05
CA THR A 69 -9.65 12.31 -2.73
C THR A 69 -10.52 11.06 -2.60
N LYS A 70 -9.95 9.85 -2.73
CA LYS A 70 -10.73 8.61 -2.49
C LYS A 70 -11.25 8.52 -1.06
N LEU A 71 -10.41 8.85 -0.07
CA LEU A 71 -10.80 8.84 1.34
C LEU A 71 -11.88 9.88 1.63
N ASP A 72 -11.77 11.09 1.08
CA ASP A 72 -12.75 12.15 1.24
C ASP A 72 -14.10 11.76 0.60
N LEU A 73 -14.10 10.99 -0.49
CA LEU A 73 -15.31 10.45 -1.13
C LEU A 73 -15.93 9.32 -0.31
N LEU A 74 -15.13 8.37 0.18
CA LEU A 74 -15.63 7.30 1.07
C LEU A 74 -16.21 7.84 2.37
N ALA A 75 -15.60 8.87 2.95
CA ALA A 75 -16.10 9.51 4.17
C ALA A 75 -17.46 10.21 3.97
N GLN A 76 -17.83 10.54 2.73
CA GLN A 76 -19.13 11.09 2.38
C GLN A 76 -20.19 10.00 2.16
N GLU A 77 -19.77 8.76 1.90
CA GLU A 77 -20.67 7.61 1.90
C GLU A 77 -21.08 7.28 3.34
N PHE A 78 -22.37 7.06 3.58
CA PHE A 78 -22.95 6.97 4.93
C PHE A 78 -22.37 5.83 5.79
N ASP A 79 -21.67 4.86 5.19
CA ASP A 79 -21.06 3.71 5.85
C ASP A 79 -19.52 3.74 5.84
N GLY A 80 -18.88 4.76 5.25
CA GLY A 80 -17.43 4.87 5.18
C GLY A 80 -16.76 3.91 4.18
N GLY A 81 -17.55 3.31 3.29
CA GLY A 81 -17.09 2.30 2.34
C GLY A 81 -17.00 0.89 2.92
N ASP A 82 -16.86 -0.09 2.04
CA ASP A 82 -16.62 -1.47 2.44
C ASP A 82 -15.12 -1.79 2.64
N GLY A 83 -14.84 -2.96 3.21
CA GLY A 83 -13.46 -3.40 3.45
C GLY A 83 -12.63 -3.58 2.18
N GLU A 84 -13.26 -3.86 1.03
CA GLU A 84 -12.58 -4.05 -0.25
C GLU A 84 -12.09 -2.70 -0.79
N GLN A 85 -12.94 -1.67 -0.73
CA GLN A 85 -12.60 -0.31 -1.11
C GLN A 85 -11.43 0.25 -0.27
N LEU A 86 -11.47 0.05 1.05
CA LEU A 86 -10.36 0.45 1.94
C LEU A 86 -9.07 -0.32 1.63
N GLN A 87 -9.16 -1.60 1.26
CA GLN A 87 -8.01 -2.39 0.85
C GLN A 87 -7.36 -1.86 -0.44
N MET A 88 -8.16 -1.42 -1.42
CA MET A 88 -7.64 -0.79 -2.65
C MET A 88 -6.92 0.52 -2.35
N ILE A 89 -7.46 1.33 -1.44
CA ILE A 89 -6.80 2.58 -1.01
C ILE A 89 -5.50 2.28 -0.26
N ALA A 90 -5.47 1.26 0.60
CA ALA A 90 -4.25 0.83 1.27
C ALA A 90 -3.18 0.36 0.27
N GLN A 91 -3.57 -0.33 -0.81
CA GLN A 91 -2.65 -0.71 -1.89
C GLN A 91 -2.07 0.52 -2.61
N ASP A 92 -2.88 1.55 -2.86
CA ASP A 92 -2.37 2.81 -3.41
C ASP A 92 -1.39 3.50 -2.46
N LEU A 93 -1.68 3.52 -1.16
CA LEU A 93 -0.76 4.05 -0.15
C LEU A 93 0.57 3.29 -0.14
N HIS A 94 0.53 1.95 -0.17
CA HIS A 94 1.74 1.14 -0.25
C HIS A 94 2.52 1.44 -1.53
N ARG A 95 1.86 1.40 -2.69
CA ARG A 95 2.50 1.69 -3.98
C ARG A 95 3.10 3.09 -4.00
N LEU A 96 2.42 4.11 -3.48
CA LEU A 96 2.90 5.48 -3.47
C LEU A 96 4.00 5.71 -2.43
N ALA A 97 3.95 5.00 -1.30
CA ALA A 97 5.05 4.95 -0.33
C ALA A 97 6.28 4.26 -0.94
N ASP A 98 6.09 3.22 -1.77
CA ASP A 98 7.16 2.53 -2.49
C ASP A 98 7.69 3.35 -3.68
N ILE A 99 6.88 4.23 -4.28
CA ILE A 99 7.32 5.21 -5.30
C ILE A 99 8.16 6.33 -4.67
N GLY A 100 8.07 6.50 -3.35
CA GLY A 100 9.11 7.16 -2.55
C GLY A 100 10.31 6.22 -2.38
N GLY A 101 11.12 6.13 -3.44
CA GLY A 101 12.41 5.45 -3.41
C GLY A 101 13.38 6.11 -2.43
N ASP A 102 13.18 5.90 -1.14
CA ASP A 102 14.30 5.72 -0.25
C ASP A 102 14.98 4.45 -0.77
N ALA A 103 16.07 4.65 -1.53
CA ALA A 103 16.94 3.55 -1.92
C ALA A 103 17.13 2.68 -0.68
N PHE A 104 16.69 1.42 -0.76
CA PHE A 104 16.69 0.52 0.40
C PHE A 104 18.05 0.60 1.09
N ASP A 105 18.08 1.25 2.25
CA ASP A 105 19.30 1.47 3.00
C ASP A 105 19.54 0.24 3.85
N ALA A 106 20.26 -0.73 3.27
CA ALA A 106 20.62 -1.96 3.94
C ALA A 106 21.43 -1.72 5.23
N ASP A 107 22.14 -0.60 5.34
CA ASP A 107 22.91 -0.23 6.53
C ASP A 107 21.99 0.18 7.68
N ALA A 108 21.02 1.04 7.38
CA ALA A 108 19.99 1.46 8.32
C ALA A 108 19.11 0.27 8.73
N TRP A 109 18.64 -0.52 7.77
CA TRP A 109 17.84 -1.71 8.04
C TRP A 109 18.57 -2.69 8.96
N LEU A 110 19.84 -2.99 8.68
CA LEU A 110 20.62 -3.95 9.48
C LEU A 110 20.83 -3.44 10.92
N ARG A 111 21.05 -2.13 11.07
CA ARG A 111 21.19 -1.48 12.39
C ARG A 111 19.89 -1.54 13.20
N ASP A 112 18.76 -1.26 12.57
CA ASP A 112 17.45 -1.32 13.22
C ASP A 112 17.10 -2.77 13.59
N PHE A 113 17.42 -3.72 12.71
CA PHE A 113 17.24 -5.15 12.97
C PHE A 113 18.08 -5.62 14.16
N GLU A 114 19.37 -5.27 14.23
CA GLU A 114 20.24 -5.59 15.37
C GLU A 114 19.75 -4.94 16.67
N ALA A 115 19.23 -3.71 16.61
CA ALA A 115 18.73 -2.97 17.77
C ALA A 115 17.50 -3.61 18.44
N VAL A 116 16.74 -4.44 17.70
CA VAL A 116 15.58 -5.18 18.22
C VAL A 116 15.87 -6.66 18.48
N GLY A 117 17.15 -7.04 18.54
CA GLY A 117 17.56 -8.42 18.81
C GLY A 117 17.58 -9.31 17.58
N GLY A 118 17.57 -8.75 16.38
CA GLY A 118 18.00 -9.45 15.17
C GLY A 118 19.51 -9.66 15.13
N GLY A 119 19.96 -10.52 14.21
CA GLY A 119 21.35 -10.60 13.82
C GLY A 119 21.57 -11.62 12.73
N PHE A 120 22.82 -12.07 12.61
CA PHE A 120 23.18 -12.98 11.53
C PHE A 120 24.30 -13.93 11.95
N ILE A 121 24.31 -15.09 11.32
CA ILE A 121 25.36 -16.10 11.41
C ILE A 121 25.95 -16.23 10.01
N VAL A 122 27.26 -16.01 9.90
CA VAL A 122 27.96 -16.26 8.65
C VAL A 122 28.58 -17.66 8.68
N LYS A 123 28.29 -18.45 7.65
CA LYS A 123 28.71 -19.84 7.47
C LYS A 123 29.38 -20.02 6.10
N PRO A 124 30.12 -21.11 5.87
CA PRO A 124 30.70 -21.40 4.56
C PRO A 124 29.66 -21.41 3.41
N GLU A 125 28.46 -21.91 3.69
CA GLU A 125 27.35 -21.98 2.73
C GLU A 125 26.65 -20.63 2.48
N GLY A 126 26.85 -19.61 3.34
CA GLY A 126 26.21 -18.31 3.18
C GLY A 126 25.98 -17.55 4.47
N VAL A 127 25.05 -16.58 4.41
CA VAL A 127 24.64 -15.77 5.56
C VAL A 127 23.23 -16.20 5.96
N GLU A 128 23.06 -16.58 7.22
CA GLU A 128 21.77 -16.84 7.83
C GLU A 128 21.37 -15.62 8.68
N ILE A 129 20.26 -14.98 8.35
CA ILE A 129 19.68 -13.87 9.11
C ILE A 129 18.68 -14.46 10.10
N CYS A 130 18.82 -14.17 11.39
CA CYS A 130 18.05 -14.82 12.45
C CYS A 130 17.68 -13.84 13.58
N VAL A 131 16.72 -14.24 14.41
CA VAL A 131 16.28 -13.46 15.58
C VAL A 131 16.90 -14.06 16.85
N MET A 132 17.64 -13.24 17.59
CA MET A 132 18.34 -13.57 18.84
C MET A 132 17.73 -12.81 20.03
N LEU A 133 16.64 -13.34 20.58
CA LEU A 133 15.84 -12.65 21.61
C LEU A 133 16.44 -12.66 23.02
N ALA A 134 17.63 -13.25 23.23
CA ALA A 134 18.23 -13.33 24.55
C ALA A 134 18.59 -11.93 25.08
N GLY A 135 17.93 -11.51 26.17
CA GLY A 135 18.16 -10.19 26.78
C GLY A 135 17.28 -9.06 26.26
N TYR A 136 16.34 -9.33 25.35
CA TYR A 136 15.41 -8.33 24.80
C TYR A 136 14.00 -8.42 25.41
N PRO A 137 13.25 -7.31 25.47
CA PRO A 137 11.86 -7.32 25.94
C PRO A 137 10.94 -8.07 24.94
N PRO A 138 9.79 -8.60 25.39
CA PRO A 138 8.86 -9.32 24.50
C PRO A 138 8.40 -8.52 23.27
N SER A 139 8.31 -7.20 23.37
CA SER A 139 7.94 -6.31 22.26
C SER A 139 8.97 -6.32 21.12
N ALA A 140 10.24 -6.61 21.41
CA ALA A 140 11.30 -6.68 20.40
C ALA A 140 11.12 -7.87 19.45
N ASN A 141 10.50 -8.97 19.91
CA ASN A 141 10.24 -10.14 19.08
C ASN A 141 9.31 -9.82 17.90
N TRP A 142 8.25 -9.06 18.15
CA TRP A 142 7.31 -8.68 17.09
C TRP A 142 7.99 -7.80 16.04
N GLU A 143 8.80 -6.82 16.47
CA GLU A 143 9.48 -5.92 15.56
C GLU A 143 10.61 -6.61 14.77
N ALA A 144 11.41 -7.45 15.42
CA ALA A 144 12.42 -8.26 14.75
C ALA A 144 11.79 -9.20 13.70
N LYS A 145 10.65 -9.82 14.04
CA LYS A 145 9.89 -10.64 13.08
C LYS A 145 9.35 -9.80 11.92
N ARG A 146 8.83 -8.61 12.17
CA ARG A 146 8.33 -7.70 11.13
C ARG A 146 9.43 -7.35 10.13
N LEU A 147 10.62 -6.98 10.61
CA LEU A 147 11.77 -6.66 9.78
C LEU A 147 12.29 -7.88 9.00
N LEU A 148 12.35 -9.06 9.62
CA LEU A 148 12.74 -10.29 8.93
C LEU A 148 11.75 -10.64 7.81
N ASP A 149 10.44 -10.62 8.11
CA ASP A 149 9.38 -10.88 7.13
C ASP A 149 9.42 -9.85 5.97
N GLU A 150 9.86 -8.61 6.22
CA GLU A 150 10.04 -7.57 5.20
C GLU A 150 11.08 -7.97 4.14
N ILE A 151 12.28 -8.38 4.57
CA ILE A 151 13.34 -8.78 3.63
C ILE A 151 13.12 -10.17 3.03
N GLU A 152 12.38 -11.07 3.70
CA GLU A 152 12.04 -12.38 3.12
C GLU A 152 11.03 -12.28 1.98
N ARG A 153 10.24 -11.20 1.93
CA ARG A 153 9.30 -10.94 0.83
C ARG A 153 9.96 -10.28 -0.38
N ASP A 154 11.17 -9.74 -0.24
CA ASP A 154 11.90 -9.03 -1.28
C ASP A 154 13.32 -9.58 -1.42
N GLU A 155 13.50 -10.52 -2.35
CA GLU A 155 14.79 -11.17 -2.62
C GLU A 155 15.90 -10.18 -3.02
N ALA A 156 15.53 -9.06 -3.65
CA ALA A 156 16.51 -8.03 -4.01
C ALA A 156 17.03 -7.32 -2.76
N ARG A 157 16.15 -6.91 -1.85
CA ARG A 157 16.55 -6.34 -0.55
C ARG A 157 17.38 -7.32 0.26
N ARG A 158 16.96 -8.59 0.34
CA ARG A 158 17.71 -9.65 1.02
C ARG A 158 19.12 -9.79 0.46
N SER A 159 19.27 -9.81 -0.86
CA SER A 159 20.57 -9.90 -1.54
C SER A 159 21.49 -8.73 -1.19
N VAL A 160 20.96 -7.50 -1.11
CA VAL A 160 21.73 -6.31 -0.71
C VAL A 160 22.18 -6.40 0.75
N VAL A 161 21.31 -6.80 1.68
CA VAL A 161 21.69 -7.01 3.10
C VAL A 161 22.79 -8.06 3.23
N VAL A 162 22.64 -9.21 2.54
CA VAL A 162 23.65 -10.28 2.57
C VAL A 162 24.99 -9.81 2.00
N ALA A 163 24.97 -9.03 0.91
CA ALA A 163 26.19 -8.44 0.33
C ALA A 163 26.88 -7.48 1.32
N LEU A 164 26.10 -6.65 2.01
CA LEU A 164 26.61 -5.75 3.05
C LEU A 164 27.24 -6.51 4.22
N ILE A 165 26.56 -7.55 4.73
CA ILE A 165 27.08 -8.39 5.82
C ILE A 165 28.42 -9.03 5.41
N LYS A 166 28.51 -9.57 4.20
CA LYS A 166 29.77 -10.14 3.67
C LYS A 166 30.86 -9.09 3.52
N ALA A 167 30.52 -7.87 3.09
CA ALA A 167 31.50 -6.78 2.97
C ALA A 167 32.06 -6.33 4.32
N ARG A 168 31.24 -6.32 5.38
CA ARG A 168 31.64 -5.97 6.75
C ARG A 168 32.49 -7.03 7.45
N ASN A 169 32.52 -8.27 6.95
CA ASN A 169 33.21 -9.41 7.57
C ASN A 169 34.30 -10.02 6.66
N PRO A 170 35.40 -9.30 6.37
CA PRO A 170 36.39 -9.71 5.36
C PRO A 170 37.25 -10.92 5.75
N ALA A 171 37.34 -11.27 7.03
CA ALA A 171 38.08 -12.44 7.52
C ALA A 171 37.61 -13.76 6.86
N LEU A 172 36.41 -13.76 6.28
CA LEU A 172 35.79 -14.91 5.62
C LEU A 172 36.17 -15.08 4.15
N ARG A 173 36.94 -14.15 3.56
CA ARG A 173 37.41 -14.27 2.17
C ARG A 173 38.67 -15.14 2.04
N GLN A 174 39.40 -15.39 3.13
CA GLN A 174 40.73 -16.02 3.07
C GLN A 174 40.72 -17.56 3.18
N GLU A 175 39.59 -18.19 3.51
CA GLU A 175 39.54 -19.65 3.70
C GLU A 175 39.22 -20.43 2.41
N GLY A 176 38.91 -19.76 1.29
CA GLY A 176 38.49 -20.39 0.03
C GLY A 176 39.52 -20.42 -1.11
N GLU A 177 40.63 -19.68 -1.02
CA GLU A 177 41.64 -19.60 -2.10
C GLU A 177 42.89 -20.46 -1.83
N GLY A 178 42.88 -21.26 -0.76
CA GLY A 178 44.05 -22.01 -0.28
C GLY A 178 43.93 -23.54 -0.27
N ALA A 179 42.93 -24.13 -0.96
CA ALA A 179 42.73 -25.59 -1.02
C ALA A 179 42.77 -26.11 -2.47
#